data_AF-A0A7H8Z6N5-F1
#
_entry.id   AF-A0A7H8Z6N5-F1
#
_cell.length_a   1.000
_cell.length_b   1.000
_cell.length_c   1.000
_cell.angle_alpha   90.00
_cell.angle_beta   90.00
_cell.angle_gamma   90.00
#
_symmetry.space_group_name_H-M   'P 1'
#
loop_
_entity.id
_entity.type
_entity.pdbx_description
1 polymer ?
#
loop_
_entity_poly.entity_id
_entity_poly.type
_entity_poly.pdbx_seq_one_letter_code
_entity_poly.pdbx_strand_id
1 'polypeptide(L)'
;MKIDNYSDISKFVEDNLNDIDSKKISFSKKSQKETFTKLGKDIPDHIYSLTEITKEIDKVFEKIWKDQETGIIELLRRNKLDIELTIKEILKWGVVIPENRLNKKLLEVIKTEEMIVFDFESFKKGQQEKTIDNIEKFVENNIVLFNLASTLFSNDKILNALNKHPNINKDKEKIHNKTDMDEYLNNRYTKLSKSDKDKIIDEYKQSNFDISKTAEQISKQYILKTGDVEAYLKKYTFESLGESILKEDTLSELTESVASLFLEYNKDETQSIVGDLKKIIKRYVPLILSNGFPVNLTNVNSGVMIANAGDSAQFLFIARAILAGFDSSNVDVRSSRYDCIVNYKNKIFRVQVKGISDNYVRYKDRSRGGRGIDHTNERNVGRRITSEDCDIYAAVDKLTGTVFLIPIEHLENTEKDSENISELKQYRENWEIFEELFQK
;
A
#
# COMPACT_ATOMS: atom_id res chain seq x y z
N MET A 1 -17.63 -13.09 -33.33
CA MET A 1 -16.99 -11.97 -34.03
C MET A 1 -17.88 -11.60 -35.21
N LYS A 2 -18.42 -10.37 -35.18
CA LYS A 2 -19.18 -9.78 -36.28
C LYS A 2 -18.18 -9.21 -37.30
N ILE A 3 -18.29 -9.59 -38.56
CA ILE A 3 -17.32 -9.21 -39.60
C ILE A 3 -17.97 -8.40 -40.74
N ASP A 4 -19.21 -7.95 -40.57
CA ASP A 4 -19.96 -7.29 -41.63
C ASP A 4 -19.37 -5.92 -42.00
N ASN A 5 -18.81 -5.21 -41.02
CA ASN A 5 -18.10 -3.94 -41.22
C ASN A 5 -16.57 -4.08 -41.12
N TYR A 6 -16.02 -5.27 -41.41
CA TYR A 6 -14.60 -5.55 -41.20
C TYR A 6 -13.64 -4.65 -42.01
N SER A 7 -14.07 -4.07 -43.14
CA SER A 7 -13.23 -3.15 -43.92
C SER A 7 -13.00 -1.79 -43.24
N ASP A 8 -13.81 -1.43 -42.25
CA ASP A 8 -13.71 -0.23 -41.45
C ASP A 8 -13.39 -0.63 -40.00
N ILE A 9 -12.14 -0.42 -39.58
CA ILE A 9 -11.67 -0.83 -38.25
C ILE A 9 -12.51 -0.22 -37.12
N SER A 10 -12.99 1.02 -37.28
CA SER A 10 -13.80 1.69 -36.26
C SER A 10 -15.14 1.00 -36.10
N LYS A 11 -15.85 0.74 -37.21
CA LYS A 11 -17.13 0.01 -37.18
C LYS A 11 -16.97 -1.44 -36.76
N PHE A 12 -15.91 -2.11 -37.21
CA PHE A 12 -15.58 -3.47 -36.76
C PHE A 12 -15.40 -3.53 -35.25
N VAL A 13 -14.68 -2.55 -34.67
CA VAL A 13 -14.50 -2.45 -33.23
C VAL A 13 -15.81 -2.13 -32.51
N GLU A 14 -16.60 -1.17 -33.00
CA GLU A 14 -17.91 -0.83 -32.42
C GLU A 14 -18.86 -2.05 -32.38
N ASP A 15 -18.93 -2.80 -33.49
CA ASP A 15 -19.78 -4.00 -33.61
C ASP A 15 -19.42 -5.12 -32.61
N ASN A 16 -18.15 -5.17 -32.21
CA ASN A 16 -17.56 -6.22 -31.39
C ASN A 16 -17.11 -5.73 -30.00
N LEU A 17 -17.41 -4.48 -29.64
CA LEU A 17 -16.80 -3.79 -28.50
C LEU A 17 -16.88 -4.59 -27.19
N ASN A 18 -18.07 -5.14 -26.90
CA ASN A 18 -18.31 -5.99 -25.73
C ASN A 18 -17.52 -7.30 -25.76
N ASP A 19 -17.45 -7.97 -26.91
CA ASP A 19 -16.76 -9.25 -27.05
C ASP A 19 -15.25 -9.06 -26.90
N ILE A 20 -14.73 -7.93 -27.37
CA ILE A 20 -13.31 -7.60 -27.26
C ILE A 20 -12.95 -7.23 -25.81
N ASP A 21 -13.71 -6.33 -25.18
CA ASP A 21 -13.38 -5.85 -23.82
C ASP A 21 -13.55 -6.93 -22.75
N SER A 22 -14.58 -7.77 -22.88
CA SER A 22 -14.80 -8.91 -21.98
C SER A 22 -13.87 -10.11 -22.24
N LYS A 23 -13.04 -10.05 -23.29
CA LYS A 23 -12.16 -11.15 -23.74
C LYS A 23 -12.90 -12.48 -23.96
N LYS A 24 -14.22 -12.44 -24.22
CA LYS A 24 -15.04 -13.64 -24.47
C LYS A 24 -14.61 -14.38 -25.73
N ILE A 25 -14.06 -13.65 -26.71
CA ILE A 25 -13.65 -14.19 -28.00
C ILE A 25 -12.22 -13.70 -28.29
N SER A 26 -11.40 -14.56 -28.87
CA SER A 26 -10.07 -14.16 -29.34
C SER A 26 -10.18 -13.33 -30.62
N PHE A 27 -9.53 -12.18 -30.64
CA PHE A 27 -9.36 -11.34 -31.82
C PHE A 27 -7.96 -11.47 -32.42
N SER A 28 -7.29 -12.60 -32.20
CA SER A 28 -6.01 -12.89 -32.87
C SER A 28 -6.19 -12.98 -34.39
N LYS A 29 -5.12 -12.72 -35.16
CA LYS A 29 -5.16 -12.84 -36.63
C LYS A 29 -5.65 -14.23 -37.08
N LYS A 30 -5.30 -15.27 -36.33
CA LYS A 30 -5.77 -16.65 -36.56
C LYS A 30 -7.29 -16.75 -36.40
N SER A 31 -7.83 -16.28 -35.28
CA SER A 31 -9.27 -16.34 -34.99
C SER A 31 -10.10 -15.50 -35.98
N GLN A 32 -9.55 -14.37 -36.44
CA GLN A 32 -10.17 -13.56 -37.49
C GLN A 32 -10.27 -14.36 -38.80
N LYS A 33 -9.17 -14.95 -39.28
CA LYS A 33 -9.18 -15.80 -40.49
C LYS A 33 -10.14 -16.98 -40.38
N GLU A 34 -10.13 -17.68 -39.24
CA GLU A 34 -11.04 -18.79 -38.96
C GLU A 34 -12.51 -18.34 -39.01
N THR A 35 -12.82 -17.13 -38.55
CA THR A 35 -14.17 -16.56 -38.62
C THR A 35 -14.61 -16.33 -40.06
N PHE A 36 -13.75 -15.77 -40.92
CA PHE A 36 -14.03 -15.59 -42.35
C PHE A 36 -14.28 -16.93 -43.05
N THR A 37 -13.39 -17.91 -42.84
CA THR A 37 -13.53 -19.26 -43.41
C THR A 37 -14.83 -19.93 -42.97
N LYS A 38 -15.16 -19.85 -41.67
CA LYS A 38 -16.39 -20.44 -41.13
C LYS A 38 -17.66 -19.83 -41.70
N LEU A 39 -17.62 -18.54 -42.06
CA LEU A 39 -18.74 -17.82 -42.65
C LEU A 39 -18.78 -17.91 -44.18
N GLY A 40 -17.84 -18.64 -44.80
CA GLY A 40 -17.75 -18.75 -46.26
C GLY A 40 -17.47 -17.42 -46.96
N LYS A 41 -16.85 -16.46 -46.25
CA LYS A 41 -16.46 -15.15 -46.79
C LYS A 41 -14.99 -15.16 -47.17
N ASP A 42 -14.62 -14.43 -48.22
CA ASP A 42 -13.23 -14.25 -48.62
C ASP A 42 -12.43 -13.55 -47.52
N ILE A 43 -11.20 -14.03 -47.31
CA ILE A 43 -10.29 -13.46 -46.31
C ILE A 43 -9.75 -12.13 -46.87
N PRO A 44 -9.90 -11.00 -46.15
CA PRO A 44 -9.36 -9.72 -46.60
C PRO A 44 -7.84 -9.73 -46.67
N ASP A 45 -7.28 -8.92 -47.59
CA ASP A 45 -5.82 -8.76 -47.76
C ASP A 45 -5.14 -8.28 -46.49
N HIS A 46 -5.82 -7.40 -45.74
CA HIS A 46 -5.35 -6.90 -44.45
C HIS A 46 -6.12 -7.53 -43.29
N ILE A 47 -5.38 -8.18 -42.38
CA ILE A 47 -5.93 -8.70 -41.13
C ILE A 47 -5.40 -7.87 -39.97
N TYR A 48 -6.30 -7.23 -39.23
CA TYR A 48 -5.95 -6.32 -38.15
C TYR A 48 -5.18 -7.07 -37.05
N SER A 49 -4.06 -6.49 -36.62
CA SER A 49 -3.35 -6.93 -35.43
C SER A 49 -4.11 -6.57 -34.16
N LEU A 50 -3.82 -7.26 -33.06
CA LEU A 50 -4.33 -6.90 -31.73
C LEU A 50 -3.97 -5.46 -31.34
N THR A 51 -2.79 -4.99 -31.77
CA THR A 51 -2.34 -3.61 -31.51
C THR A 51 -3.22 -2.59 -32.24
N GLU A 52 -3.57 -2.84 -33.51
CA GLU A 52 -4.48 -1.97 -34.27
C GLU A 52 -5.86 -1.94 -33.64
N ILE A 53 -6.42 -3.11 -33.32
CA ILE A 53 -7.71 -3.24 -32.65
C ILE A 53 -7.71 -2.50 -31.30
N THR A 54 -6.66 -2.67 -30.49
CA THR A 54 -6.56 -2.02 -29.17
C THR A 54 -6.51 -0.51 -29.29
N LYS A 55 -5.69 0.03 -30.20
CA LYS A 55 -5.62 1.48 -30.47
C LYS A 55 -6.98 2.04 -30.90
N GLU A 56 -7.71 1.31 -31.72
CA GLU A 56 -9.01 1.78 -32.20
C GLU A 56 -10.09 1.71 -31.12
N ILE A 57 -10.06 0.68 -30.25
CA ILE A 57 -10.95 0.64 -29.07
C ILE A 57 -10.70 1.84 -28.16
N ASP A 58 -9.45 2.23 -27.93
CA ASP A 58 -9.15 3.37 -27.07
C ASP A 58 -9.72 4.67 -27.67
N LYS A 59 -9.67 4.84 -29.00
CA LYS A 59 -10.33 5.99 -29.67
C LYS A 59 -11.85 5.96 -29.55
N VAL A 60 -12.47 4.81 -29.81
CA VAL A 60 -13.92 4.63 -29.70
C VAL A 60 -14.38 4.90 -28.26
N PHE A 61 -13.63 4.38 -27.28
CA PHE A 61 -13.88 4.62 -25.86
C PHE A 61 -13.79 6.09 -25.50
N GLU A 62 -12.74 6.82 -25.91
CA GLU A 62 -12.60 8.25 -25.58
C GLU A 62 -13.71 9.10 -26.21
N LYS A 63 -14.20 8.71 -27.40
CA LYS A 63 -15.39 9.35 -28.00
C LYS A 63 -16.63 9.14 -27.14
N ILE A 64 -16.91 7.89 -26.76
CA ILE A 64 -18.04 7.55 -25.89
C ILE A 64 -17.93 8.26 -24.54
N TRP A 65 -16.74 8.28 -23.94
CA TRP A 65 -16.45 8.97 -22.70
C TRP A 65 -16.82 10.45 -22.81
N LYS A 66 -16.28 11.14 -23.81
CA LYS A 66 -16.50 12.58 -24.01
C LYS A 66 -17.99 12.93 -24.17
N ASP A 67 -18.75 12.07 -24.85
CA ASP A 67 -20.18 12.27 -25.06
C ASP A 67 -21.00 12.07 -23.77
N GLN A 68 -20.49 11.29 -22.82
CA GLN A 68 -21.20 10.89 -21.59
C GLN A 68 -20.58 11.47 -20.30
N GLU A 69 -19.44 12.16 -20.39
CA GLU A 69 -18.56 12.53 -19.27
C GLU A 69 -19.31 13.23 -18.15
N THR A 70 -20.06 14.29 -18.48
CA THR A 70 -20.83 15.06 -17.49
C THR A 70 -21.81 14.19 -16.73
N GLY A 71 -22.60 13.37 -17.44
CA GLY A 71 -23.58 12.48 -16.83
C GLY A 71 -22.94 11.40 -15.96
N ILE A 72 -21.80 10.86 -16.40
CA ILE A 72 -21.03 9.85 -15.65
C ILE A 72 -20.46 10.46 -14.37
N ILE A 73 -19.90 11.67 -14.43
CA ILE A 73 -19.34 12.36 -13.26
C ILE A 73 -20.45 12.72 -12.25
N GLU A 74 -21.58 13.24 -12.71
CA GLU A 74 -22.74 13.52 -11.85
C GLU A 74 -23.26 12.26 -11.17
N LEU A 75 -23.33 11.15 -11.91
CA LEU A 75 -23.70 9.85 -11.38
C LEU A 75 -22.72 9.36 -10.32
N LEU A 76 -21.42 9.45 -10.59
CA LEU A 76 -20.37 9.06 -9.66
C LEU A 76 -20.49 9.82 -8.34
N ARG A 77 -20.70 11.14 -8.41
CA ARG A 77 -20.91 11.99 -7.22
C ARG A 77 -22.18 11.59 -6.46
N ARG A 78 -23.30 11.37 -7.17
CA ARG A 78 -24.57 10.92 -6.57
C ARG A 78 -24.41 9.60 -5.83
N ASN A 79 -23.59 8.70 -6.37
CA ASN A 79 -23.28 7.41 -5.79
C ASN A 79 -22.16 7.47 -4.74
N LYS A 80 -21.85 8.68 -4.21
CA LYS A 80 -20.78 8.90 -3.21
C LYS A 80 -19.44 8.32 -3.62
N LEU A 81 -19.14 8.42 -4.91
CA LEU A 81 -17.91 7.96 -5.54
C LEU A 81 -17.71 6.43 -5.51
N ASP A 82 -18.77 5.66 -5.25
CA ASP A 82 -18.73 4.19 -5.39
C ASP A 82 -18.69 3.80 -6.88
N ILE A 83 -17.51 3.33 -7.33
CA ILE A 83 -17.25 2.99 -8.72
C ILE A 83 -18.06 1.76 -9.15
N GLU A 84 -18.17 0.74 -8.31
CA GLU A 84 -18.90 -0.49 -8.66
C GLU A 84 -20.40 -0.19 -8.85
N LEU A 85 -20.98 0.59 -7.94
CA LEU A 85 -22.37 1.03 -8.05
C LEU A 85 -22.59 1.89 -9.30
N THR A 86 -21.66 2.81 -9.56
CA THR A 86 -21.70 3.69 -10.73
C THR A 86 -21.64 2.91 -12.04
N ILE A 87 -20.72 1.96 -12.18
CA ILE A 87 -20.63 1.09 -13.37
C ILE A 87 -21.93 0.30 -13.54
N LYS A 88 -22.46 -0.31 -12.47
CA LYS A 88 -23.73 -1.05 -12.52
C LYS A 88 -24.91 -0.18 -12.99
N GLU A 89 -24.91 1.11 -12.69
CA GLU A 89 -25.94 2.04 -13.15
C GLU A 89 -25.71 2.50 -14.61
N ILE A 90 -24.47 2.77 -15.00
CA ILE A 90 -24.10 3.13 -16.38
C ILE A 90 -24.46 2.01 -17.36
N LEU A 91 -24.23 0.75 -16.98
CA LEU A 91 -24.57 -0.41 -17.82
C LEU A 91 -26.08 -0.52 -18.09
N LYS A 92 -26.94 0.18 -17.32
CA LYS A 92 -28.39 0.24 -17.56
C LYS A 92 -28.80 1.33 -18.56
N TRP A 93 -27.89 2.22 -18.97
CA TRP A 93 -28.20 3.33 -19.89
C TRP A 93 -28.44 2.87 -21.33
N GLY A 94 -28.16 1.60 -21.65
CA GLY A 94 -28.26 1.08 -23.02
C GLY A 94 -27.12 1.53 -23.93
N VAL A 95 -26.12 2.26 -23.39
CA VAL A 95 -24.89 2.60 -24.10
C VAL A 95 -23.88 1.47 -23.92
N VAL A 96 -23.27 1.03 -25.03
CA VAL A 96 -22.24 -0.01 -25.01
C VAL A 96 -20.91 0.64 -24.62
N ILE A 97 -20.49 0.48 -23.36
CA ILE A 97 -19.24 1.03 -22.84
C ILE A 97 -18.33 -0.12 -22.38
N PRO A 98 -17.06 -0.18 -22.83
CA PRO A 98 -16.07 -1.13 -22.34
C PRO A 98 -15.88 -0.99 -20.81
N GLU A 99 -16.35 -1.97 -20.04
CA GLU A 99 -16.36 -1.94 -18.57
C GLU A 99 -14.96 -1.80 -17.97
N ASN A 100 -13.96 -2.53 -18.52
CA ASN A 100 -12.60 -2.49 -18.00
C ASN A 100 -11.97 -1.10 -18.17
N ARG A 101 -12.24 -0.45 -19.31
CA ARG A 101 -11.73 0.91 -19.59
C ARG A 101 -12.50 1.95 -18.79
N LEU A 102 -13.81 1.79 -18.66
CA LEU A 102 -14.64 2.65 -17.82
C LEU A 102 -14.15 2.62 -16.37
N ASN A 103 -13.91 1.44 -15.81
CA ASN A 103 -13.36 1.29 -14.46
C ASN A 103 -12.00 2.01 -14.32
N LYS A 104 -11.08 1.79 -15.26
CA LYS A 104 -9.77 2.47 -15.25
C LYS A 104 -9.92 4.00 -15.33
N LYS A 105 -10.77 4.50 -16.22
CA LYS A 105 -11.01 5.93 -16.40
C LYS A 105 -11.65 6.56 -15.16
N LEU A 106 -12.62 5.89 -14.54
CA LEU A 106 -13.22 6.33 -13.28
C LEU A 106 -12.20 6.38 -12.15
N LEU A 107 -11.29 5.41 -12.05
CA LEU A 107 -10.19 5.41 -11.08
C LEU A 107 -9.17 6.53 -11.31
N GLU A 108 -9.02 7.01 -12.55
CA GLU A 108 -8.18 8.18 -12.86
C GLU A 108 -8.92 9.48 -12.47
N VAL A 109 -10.18 9.60 -12.87
CA VAL A 109 -11.03 10.78 -12.62
C VAL A 109 -11.28 11.01 -11.13
N ILE A 110 -11.55 9.94 -10.37
CA ILE A 110 -11.81 10.02 -8.92
C ILE A 110 -10.61 10.61 -8.16
N LYS A 111 -9.38 10.41 -8.64
CA LYS A 111 -8.14 10.85 -7.96
C LYS A 111 -7.78 12.31 -8.26
N THR A 112 -8.79 13.16 -8.47
CA THR A 112 -8.63 14.58 -8.74
C THR A 112 -9.25 15.42 -7.63
N GLU A 113 -8.74 16.64 -7.44
CA GLU A 113 -9.26 17.60 -6.45
C GLU A 113 -10.73 17.98 -6.71
N GLU A 114 -11.21 17.81 -7.93
CA GLU A 114 -12.59 18.08 -8.34
C GLU A 114 -13.60 17.08 -7.79
N MET A 115 -13.13 15.97 -7.23
CA MET A 115 -13.99 14.92 -6.69
C MET A 115 -14.17 15.04 -5.18
N ILE A 116 -13.53 16.01 -4.54
CA ILE A 116 -13.77 16.32 -3.13
C ILE A 116 -15.20 16.87 -3.01
N VAL A 117 -16.02 16.19 -2.22
CA VAL A 117 -17.43 16.50 -2.06
C VAL A 117 -17.63 17.39 -0.84
N PHE A 118 -18.40 18.45 -1.00
CA PHE A 118 -18.82 19.32 0.10
C PHE A 118 -20.36 19.36 0.17
N ASP A 119 -20.94 19.48 1.36
CA ASP A 119 -22.37 19.36 1.66
C ASP A 119 -23.24 20.43 0.97
N PHE A 120 -22.69 21.62 0.69
CA PHE A 120 -23.40 22.67 -0.07
C PHE A 120 -23.61 22.32 -1.56
N GLU A 121 -23.10 21.18 -2.03
CA GLU A 121 -23.47 20.59 -3.32
C GLU A 121 -24.87 19.93 -3.28
N SER A 122 -25.52 19.86 -2.12
CA SER A 122 -26.94 19.53 -2.02
C SER A 122 -27.80 20.69 -2.57
N PHE A 123 -28.32 20.52 -3.80
CA PHE A 123 -29.16 21.49 -4.49
C PHE A 123 -30.54 21.66 -3.83
N LYS A 124 -30.63 22.30 -2.66
CA LYS A 124 -31.88 22.91 -2.21
C LYS A 124 -31.90 24.37 -2.64
N LYS A 125 -32.71 24.66 -3.67
CA LYS A 125 -33.06 26.03 -4.05
C LYS A 125 -33.63 26.75 -2.82
N GLY A 126 -32.92 27.77 -2.32
CA GLY A 126 -33.51 28.80 -1.47
C GLY A 126 -33.10 28.87 0.01
N GLN A 127 -31.88 28.48 0.40
CA GLN A 127 -31.37 28.84 1.74
C GLN A 127 -30.08 29.67 1.72
N GLN A 128 -30.05 30.60 2.67
CA GLN A 128 -29.03 31.60 3.01
C GLN A 128 -27.74 30.92 3.50
N GLU A 129 -26.59 31.54 3.16
CA GLU A 129 -25.20 31.17 3.52
C GLU A 129 -24.84 29.66 3.44
N LYS A 130 -24.08 29.29 2.41
CA LYS A 130 -23.49 27.95 2.27
C LYS A 130 -22.42 27.77 3.35
N THR A 131 -22.69 26.94 4.35
CA THR A 131 -21.71 26.60 5.37
C THR A 131 -20.89 25.36 5.01
N ILE A 132 -19.59 25.38 5.28
CA ILE A 132 -18.67 24.23 5.16
C ILE A 132 -19.14 23.12 6.12
N ASP A 133 -19.03 21.88 5.64
CA ASP A 133 -19.34 20.65 6.35
C ASP A 133 -18.73 20.62 7.74
N ASN A 134 -19.49 20.10 8.72
CA ASN A 134 -18.83 19.59 9.92
C ASN A 134 -17.96 18.36 9.58
N ILE A 135 -17.01 18.01 10.45
CA ILE A 135 -16.06 16.93 10.17
C ILE A 135 -16.73 15.58 9.88
N GLU A 136 -17.83 15.27 10.56
CA GLU A 136 -18.56 14.02 10.37
C GLU A 136 -19.12 13.94 8.94
N LYS A 137 -19.85 14.98 8.52
CA LYS A 137 -20.45 15.05 7.19
C LYS A 137 -19.40 15.08 6.10
N PHE A 138 -18.32 15.84 6.32
CA PHE A 138 -17.20 15.91 5.39
C PHE A 138 -16.57 14.52 5.18
N VAL A 139 -16.32 13.79 6.27
CA VAL A 139 -15.75 12.43 6.21
C VAL A 139 -16.73 11.46 5.55
N GLU A 140 -18.01 11.49 5.89
CA GLU A 140 -19.03 10.62 5.27
C GLU A 140 -19.11 10.78 3.75
N ASN A 141 -19.04 12.03 3.28
CA ASN A 141 -19.11 12.34 1.85
C ASN A 141 -17.83 11.95 1.10
N ASN A 142 -16.69 11.87 1.79
CA ASN A 142 -15.38 11.72 1.17
C ASN A 142 -14.65 10.42 1.53
N ILE A 143 -15.24 9.51 2.31
CA ILE A 143 -14.51 8.33 2.83
C ILE A 143 -13.95 7.44 1.71
N VAL A 144 -14.70 7.27 0.62
CA VAL A 144 -14.25 6.49 -0.55
C VAL A 144 -13.02 7.15 -1.18
N LEU A 145 -13.09 8.46 -1.44
CA LEU A 145 -11.97 9.22 -2.00
C LEU A 145 -10.77 9.24 -1.05
N PHE A 146 -11.01 9.37 0.25
CA PHE A 146 -9.97 9.39 1.27
C PHE A 146 -9.20 8.08 1.32
N ASN A 147 -9.91 6.94 1.29
CA ASN A 147 -9.29 5.62 1.27
C ASN A 147 -8.53 5.36 -0.04
N LEU A 148 -8.99 5.90 -1.17
CA LEU A 148 -8.31 5.77 -2.46
C LEU A 148 -7.11 6.72 -2.64
N ALA A 149 -7.19 7.93 -2.10
CA ALA A 149 -6.26 9.03 -2.39
C ALA A 149 -6.21 10.09 -1.27
N SER A 150 -5.88 9.68 -0.03
CA SER A 150 -5.83 10.58 1.14
C SER A 150 -4.96 11.85 0.95
N THR A 151 -3.99 11.84 0.04
CA THR A 151 -3.11 13.00 -0.25
C THR A 151 -3.87 14.17 -0.88
N LEU A 152 -5.03 13.94 -1.50
CA LEU A 152 -5.90 15.00 -2.01
C LEU A 152 -6.50 15.87 -0.90
N PHE A 153 -6.46 15.40 0.35
CA PHE A 153 -6.94 16.14 1.51
C PHE A 153 -5.83 16.94 2.19
N SER A 154 -4.71 17.23 1.51
CA SER A 154 -3.76 18.22 2.02
C SER A 154 -4.38 19.63 1.96
N ASN A 155 -3.89 20.54 2.81
CA ASN A 155 -4.44 21.89 2.91
C ASN A 155 -4.52 22.61 1.55
N ASP A 156 -3.44 22.57 0.76
CA ASP A 156 -3.38 23.25 -0.53
C ASP A 156 -4.39 22.68 -1.53
N LYS A 157 -4.54 21.35 -1.53
CA LYS A 157 -5.44 20.62 -2.45
C LYS A 157 -6.91 20.90 -2.14
N ILE A 158 -7.26 20.95 -0.86
CA ILE A 158 -8.62 21.32 -0.43
C ILE A 158 -8.90 22.79 -0.73
N LEU A 159 -7.92 23.68 -0.49
CA LEU A 159 -8.09 25.10 -0.78
C LEU A 159 -8.29 25.33 -2.28
N ASN A 160 -7.56 24.62 -3.13
CA ASN A 160 -7.73 24.65 -4.58
C ASN A 160 -9.12 24.15 -5.01
N ALA A 161 -9.61 23.05 -4.42
CA ALA A 161 -10.96 22.56 -4.66
C ALA A 161 -12.01 23.61 -4.27
N LEU A 162 -11.90 24.19 -3.07
CA LEU A 162 -12.80 25.24 -2.59
C LEU A 162 -12.75 26.51 -3.44
N ASN A 163 -11.59 26.88 -4.00
CA ASN A 163 -11.44 28.04 -4.87
C ASN A 163 -12.32 27.97 -6.14
N LYS A 164 -12.74 26.77 -6.56
CA LYS A 164 -13.66 26.59 -7.68
C LYS A 164 -15.12 26.94 -7.34
N HIS A 165 -15.42 27.19 -6.06
CA HIS A 165 -16.75 27.57 -5.58
C HIS A 165 -16.74 29.00 -5.00
N PRO A 166 -16.91 30.04 -5.85
CA PRO A 166 -16.71 31.45 -5.46
C PRO A 166 -17.73 31.98 -4.44
N ASN A 167 -18.81 31.25 -4.17
CA ASN A 167 -19.92 31.67 -3.31
C ASN A 167 -19.77 31.23 -1.83
N ILE A 168 -18.59 30.73 -1.42
CA ILE A 168 -18.33 30.24 -0.06
C ILE A 168 -17.43 31.22 0.68
N ASN A 169 -17.80 31.57 1.90
CA ASN A 169 -17.00 32.43 2.75
C ASN A 169 -15.91 31.60 3.48
N LYS A 170 -14.68 31.69 3.00
CA LYS A 170 -13.53 30.92 3.52
C LYS A 170 -12.99 31.44 4.85
N ASP A 171 -13.29 32.70 5.19
CA ASP A 171 -12.70 33.38 6.35
C ASP A 171 -13.48 33.10 7.65
N LYS A 172 -14.66 32.50 7.57
CA LYS A 172 -15.54 32.25 8.72
C LYS A 172 -15.60 30.78 9.16
N GLU A 173 -15.01 29.86 8.40
CA GLU A 173 -15.30 28.43 8.55
C GLU A 173 -14.06 27.56 8.65
N LYS A 174 -14.10 26.55 9.54
CA LYS A 174 -12.99 25.62 9.72
C LYS A 174 -12.92 24.67 8.52
N ILE A 175 -11.89 24.81 7.70
CA ILE A 175 -11.59 23.86 6.62
C ILE A 175 -10.99 22.59 7.23
N HIS A 176 -11.61 21.44 6.96
CA HIS A 176 -11.14 20.14 7.40
C HIS A 176 -10.13 19.56 6.43
N ASN A 177 -8.97 19.14 6.94
CA ASN A 177 -7.90 18.53 6.14
C ASN A 177 -7.67 17.07 6.50
N LYS A 178 -6.68 16.45 5.84
CA LYS A 178 -6.26 15.07 6.06
C LYS A 178 -6.04 14.75 7.53
N THR A 179 -5.38 15.62 8.29
CA THR A 179 -5.12 15.40 9.71
C THR A 179 -6.42 15.37 10.52
N ASP A 180 -7.35 16.29 10.24
CA ASP A 180 -8.66 16.30 10.90
C ASP A 180 -9.45 15.00 10.59
N MET A 181 -9.44 14.55 9.33
CA MET A 181 -10.07 13.30 8.91
C MET A 181 -9.39 12.07 9.55
N ASP A 182 -8.06 12.07 9.58
CA ASP A 182 -7.26 10.99 10.15
C ASP A 182 -7.59 10.79 11.63
N GLU A 183 -7.71 11.88 12.38
CA GLU A 183 -8.06 11.89 13.81
C GLU A 183 -9.52 11.45 14.03
N TYR A 184 -10.46 11.99 13.24
CA TYR A 184 -11.87 11.62 13.33
C TYR A 184 -12.07 10.12 13.09
N LEU A 185 -11.48 9.58 12.01
CA LEU A 185 -11.60 8.17 11.66
C LEU A 185 -10.93 7.25 12.69
N ASN A 186 -9.79 7.67 13.26
CA ASN A 186 -9.14 6.92 14.33
C ASN A 186 -10.03 6.84 15.58
N ASN A 187 -10.64 7.96 15.98
CA ASN A 187 -11.59 8.00 17.09
C ASN A 187 -12.85 7.18 16.83
N ARG A 188 -13.28 7.08 15.56
CA ARG A 188 -14.42 6.25 15.18
C ARG A 188 -14.08 4.77 15.28
N TYR A 189 -12.89 4.37 14.81
CA TYR A 189 -12.41 3.00 14.91
C TYR A 189 -12.24 2.52 16.37
N THR A 190 -11.67 3.34 17.26
CA THR A 190 -11.50 2.98 18.68
C THR A 190 -12.82 2.81 19.42
N LYS A 191 -13.88 3.47 18.97
CA LYS A 191 -15.23 3.40 19.55
C LYS A 191 -16.06 2.23 19.04
N LEU A 192 -15.55 1.43 18.08
CA LEU A 192 -16.26 0.24 17.62
C LEU A 192 -16.54 -0.71 18.79
N SER A 193 -17.82 -1.06 18.95
CA SER A 193 -18.24 -2.00 19.97
C SER A 193 -17.76 -3.42 19.64
N LYS A 194 -17.83 -4.32 20.61
CA LYS A 194 -17.61 -5.75 20.35
C LYS A 194 -18.57 -6.28 19.28
N SER A 195 -19.84 -5.88 19.32
CA SER A 195 -20.83 -6.30 18.33
C SER A 195 -20.50 -5.81 16.92
N ASP A 196 -19.96 -4.60 16.76
CA ASP A 196 -19.55 -4.10 15.45
C ASP A 196 -18.36 -4.91 14.91
N LYS A 197 -17.40 -5.21 15.78
CA LYS A 197 -16.25 -6.06 15.46
C LYS A 197 -16.68 -7.49 15.07
N ASP A 198 -17.65 -8.06 15.77
CA ASP A 198 -18.18 -9.39 15.45
C ASP A 198 -18.84 -9.40 14.05
N LYS A 199 -19.61 -8.35 13.71
CA LYS A 199 -20.21 -8.20 12.35
C LYS A 199 -19.15 -8.10 11.26
N ILE A 200 -18.06 -7.35 11.50
CA ILE A 200 -16.93 -7.26 10.56
C ILE A 200 -16.34 -8.66 10.29
N ILE A 201 -16.21 -9.49 11.32
CA ILE A 201 -15.73 -10.87 11.18
C ILE A 201 -16.73 -11.76 10.43
N ASP A 202 -18.03 -11.59 10.66
CA ASP A 202 -19.05 -12.35 9.94
C ASP A 202 -19.08 -12.01 8.45
N GLU A 203 -18.94 -10.73 8.09
CA GLU A 203 -18.78 -10.31 6.69
C GLU A 203 -17.50 -10.86 6.07
N TYR A 204 -16.40 -10.90 6.84
CA TYR A 204 -15.14 -11.51 6.39
C TYR A 204 -15.26 -13.01 6.10
N LYS A 205 -16.06 -13.75 6.90
CA LYS A 205 -16.36 -15.15 6.62
C LYS A 205 -17.24 -15.31 5.37
N GLN A 206 -18.24 -14.44 5.20
CA GLN A 206 -19.14 -14.47 4.04
C GLN A 206 -18.43 -14.12 2.73
N SER A 207 -17.37 -13.31 2.78
CA SER A 207 -16.53 -12.98 1.62
C SER A 207 -15.50 -14.05 1.27
N ASN A 208 -15.56 -15.22 1.92
CA ASN A 208 -14.56 -16.29 1.80
C ASN A 208 -13.14 -15.82 2.17
N PHE A 209 -13.04 -15.05 3.25
CA PHE A 209 -11.79 -14.55 3.82
C PHE A 209 -10.99 -13.61 2.90
N ASP A 210 -11.66 -12.90 1.98
CA ASP A 210 -11.05 -11.86 1.15
C ASP A 210 -10.89 -10.56 1.95
N ILE A 211 -9.66 -10.28 2.40
CA ILE A 211 -9.35 -9.12 3.26
C ILE A 211 -9.65 -7.81 2.54
N SER A 212 -9.17 -7.66 1.30
CA SER A 212 -9.25 -6.40 0.56
C SER A 212 -10.70 -6.06 0.26
N LYS A 213 -11.46 -7.02 -0.26
CA LYS A 213 -12.88 -6.83 -0.57
C LYS A 213 -13.71 -6.51 0.67
N THR A 214 -13.49 -7.25 1.76
CA THR A 214 -14.20 -7.03 3.02
C THR A 214 -13.86 -5.65 3.59
N ALA A 215 -12.58 -5.27 3.60
CA ALA A 215 -12.14 -3.99 4.12
C ALA A 215 -12.73 -2.82 3.33
N GLU A 216 -12.80 -2.92 2.00
CA GLU A 216 -13.44 -1.91 1.17
C GLU A 216 -14.94 -1.76 1.53
N GLN A 217 -15.68 -2.86 1.61
CA GLN A 217 -17.11 -2.86 1.94
C GLN A 217 -17.38 -2.29 3.33
N ILE A 218 -16.69 -2.80 4.35
CA ILE A 218 -16.81 -2.36 5.74
C ILE A 218 -16.42 -0.89 5.88
N SER A 219 -15.36 -0.45 5.20
CA SER A 219 -14.89 0.94 5.29
C SER A 219 -15.95 1.93 4.81
N LYS A 220 -16.74 1.57 3.79
CA LYS A 220 -17.87 2.36 3.28
C LYS A 220 -19.06 2.32 4.24
N GLN A 221 -19.40 1.14 4.75
CA GLN A 221 -20.58 0.95 5.61
C GLN A 221 -20.42 1.61 6.98
N TYR A 222 -19.25 1.46 7.61
CA TYR A 222 -18.99 1.95 8.96
C TYR A 222 -18.25 3.30 8.97
N ILE A 223 -17.86 3.82 7.79
CA ILE A 223 -17.07 5.06 7.64
C ILE A 223 -15.74 4.92 8.39
N LEU A 224 -14.89 4.01 7.91
CA LEU A 224 -13.60 3.68 8.53
C LEU A 224 -12.48 3.80 7.49
N LYS A 225 -11.23 3.88 7.95
CA LYS A 225 -10.09 3.70 7.05
C LYS A 225 -9.99 2.26 6.62
N THR A 226 -9.84 2.01 5.32
CA THR A 226 -9.68 0.66 4.78
C THR A 226 -8.47 -0.04 5.42
N GLY A 227 -7.34 0.67 5.56
CA GLY A 227 -6.13 0.11 6.16
C GLY A 227 -6.28 -0.35 7.61
N ASP A 228 -7.11 0.33 8.42
CA ASP A 228 -7.36 -0.08 9.82
C ASP A 228 -8.18 -1.37 9.87
N VAL A 229 -9.17 -1.51 8.97
CA VAL A 229 -9.97 -2.73 8.83
C VAL A 229 -9.11 -3.89 8.32
N GLU A 230 -8.26 -3.67 7.31
CA GLU A 230 -7.32 -4.69 6.83
C GLU A 230 -6.39 -5.18 7.94
N ALA A 231 -5.84 -4.26 8.74
CA ALA A 231 -4.97 -4.59 9.86
C ALA A 231 -5.71 -5.43 10.92
N TYR A 232 -6.96 -5.07 11.22
CA TYR A 232 -7.82 -5.83 12.13
C TYR A 232 -8.09 -7.25 11.63
N LEU A 233 -8.47 -7.40 10.35
CA LEU A 233 -8.75 -8.71 9.75
C LEU A 233 -7.49 -9.59 9.70
N LYS A 234 -6.34 -9.02 9.33
CA LYS A 234 -5.04 -9.74 9.39
C LYS A 234 -4.77 -10.24 10.79
N LYS A 235 -4.89 -9.36 11.80
CA LYS A 235 -4.69 -9.73 13.20
C LYS A 235 -5.61 -10.87 13.63
N TYR A 236 -6.90 -10.77 13.34
CA TYR A 236 -7.87 -11.83 13.64
C TYR A 236 -7.48 -13.16 12.99
N THR A 237 -7.07 -13.15 11.72
CA THR A 237 -6.65 -14.37 11.00
C THR A 237 -5.41 -15.01 11.65
N PHE A 238 -4.42 -14.21 12.02
CA PHE A 238 -3.22 -14.68 12.72
C PHE A 238 -3.54 -15.25 14.10
N GLU A 239 -4.40 -14.58 14.88
CA GLU A 239 -4.87 -15.06 16.18
C GLU A 239 -5.63 -16.39 16.06
N SER A 240 -6.56 -16.50 15.11
CA SER A 240 -7.34 -17.72 14.86
C SER A 240 -6.45 -18.89 14.41
N LEU A 241 -5.44 -18.62 13.58
CA LEU A 241 -4.43 -19.61 13.22
C LEU A 241 -3.59 -20.02 14.45
N GLY A 242 -3.23 -19.04 15.28
CA GLY A 242 -2.51 -19.24 16.54
C GLY A 242 -3.19 -20.21 17.49
N GLU A 243 -4.50 -20.05 17.71
CA GLU A 243 -5.31 -20.95 18.54
C GLU A 243 -5.28 -22.41 18.08
N SER A 244 -5.08 -22.63 16.78
CA SER A 244 -5.01 -23.97 16.18
C SER A 244 -3.60 -24.57 16.26
N ILE A 245 -2.58 -23.77 15.94
CA ILE A 245 -1.18 -24.23 15.82
C ILE A 245 -0.46 -24.32 17.17
N LEU A 246 -0.76 -23.43 18.12
CA LEU A 246 -0.06 -23.37 19.41
C LEU A 246 -0.49 -24.45 20.41
N LYS A 247 -1.39 -25.36 20.01
CA LYS A 247 -1.66 -26.58 20.77
C LYS A 247 -0.40 -27.45 20.78
N GLU A 248 -0.02 -27.98 21.93
CA GLU A 248 1.29 -28.62 22.14
C GLU A 248 1.57 -29.75 21.14
N ASP A 249 0.56 -30.59 20.83
CA ASP A 249 0.69 -31.67 19.85
C ASP A 249 0.93 -31.13 18.44
N THR A 250 0.09 -30.19 17.97
CA THR A 250 0.21 -29.56 16.65
C THR A 250 1.54 -28.82 16.49
N LEU A 251 1.96 -28.07 17.51
CA LEU A 251 3.22 -27.35 17.51
C LEU A 251 4.41 -28.30 17.44
N SER A 252 4.33 -29.43 18.14
CA SER A 252 5.36 -30.47 18.09
C SER A 252 5.44 -31.12 16.72
N GLU A 253 4.30 -31.49 16.13
CA GLU A 253 4.23 -32.04 14.76
C GLU A 253 4.78 -31.07 13.70
N LEU A 254 4.42 -29.78 13.78
CA LEU A 254 4.96 -28.74 12.91
C LEU A 254 6.47 -28.61 13.07
N THR A 255 6.95 -28.59 14.32
CA THR A 255 8.37 -28.47 14.65
C THR A 255 9.18 -29.64 14.08
N GLU A 256 8.67 -30.87 14.25
CA GLU A 256 9.28 -32.08 13.69
C GLU A 256 9.29 -32.06 12.16
N SER A 257 8.18 -31.66 11.54
CA SER A 257 8.06 -31.56 10.08
C SER A 257 9.07 -30.58 9.50
N VAL A 258 9.18 -29.38 10.08
CA VAL A 258 10.14 -28.37 9.63
C VAL A 258 11.58 -28.83 9.88
N ALA A 259 11.89 -29.40 11.04
CA ALA A 259 13.23 -29.92 11.34
C ALA A 259 13.66 -31.04 10.37
N SER A 260 12.71 -31.87 9.94
CA SER A 260 12.96 -32.95 8.98
C SER A 260 13.38 -32.41 7.60
N LEU A 261 12.79 -31.30 7.14
CA LEU A 261 13.20 -30.64 5.88
C LEU A 261 14.67 -30.20 5.90
N PHE A 262 15.18 -29.73 7.05
CA PHE A 262 16.60 -29.38 7.19
C PHE A 262 17.50 -30.62 7.12
N LEU A 263 17.09 -31.73 7.75
CA LEU A 263 17.83 -33.00 7.67
C LEU A 263 17.85 -33.59 6.27
N GLU A 264 16.77 -33.44 5.49
CA GLU A 264 16.70 -33.88 4.10
C GLU A 264 17.66 -33.09 3.20
N TYR A 265 17.90 -31.81 3.50
CA TYR A 265 18.80 -30.97 2.73
C TYR A 265 20.28 -31.32 2.94
N ASN A 266 20.71 -31.49 4.20
CA ASN A 266 22.07 -31.93 4.53
C ASN A 266 22.12 -32.65 5.88
N LYS A 267 21.91 -33.97 5.84
CA LYS A 267 21.82 -34.80 7.05
C LYS A 267 23.10 -34.77 7.88
N ASP A 268 24.26 -34.93 7.24
CA ASP A 268 25.53 -35.10 7.95
C ASP A 268 25.90 -33.86 8.76
N GLU A 269 25.67 -32.66 8.22
CA GLU A 269 25.90 -31.40 8.93
C GLU A 269 24.78 -31.10 9.95
N THR A 270 23.52 -31.36 9.59
CA THR A 270 22.36 -30.91 10.37
C THR A 270 22.06 -31.81 11.57
N GLN A 271 22.42 -33.10 11.52
CA GLN A 271 22.10 -34.06 12.58
C GLN A 271 22.60 -33.62 13.96
N SER A 272 23.75 -32.95 13.99
CA SER A 272 24.37 -32.47 15.23
C SER A 272 23.60 -31.30 15.87
N ILE A 273 22.92 -30.48 15.07
CA ILE A 273 22.22 -29.25 15.51
C ILE A 273 20.70 -29.38 15.56
N VAL A 274 20.13 -30.53 15.15
CA VAL A 274 18.68 -30.70 15.01
C VAL A 274 17.91 -30.42 16.31
N GLY A 275 18.49 -30.76 17.46
CA GLY A 275 17.89 -30.47 18.76
C GLY A 275 17.75 -28.96 19.03
N ASP A 276 18.73 -28.16 18.62
CA ASP A 276 18.69 -26.71 18.78
C ASP A 276 17.80 -26.05 17.72
N LEU A 277 17.78 -26.57 16.49
CA LEU A 277 16.83 -26.15 15.45
C LEU A 277 15.39 -26.29 15.95
N LYS A 278 15.01 -27.45 16.50
CA LYS A 278 13.67 -27.68 17.04
C LYS A 278 13.30 -26.67 18.15
N LYS A 279 14.24 -26.39 19.06
CA LYS A 279 14.03 -25.38 20.12
C LYS A 279 13.80 -23.99 19.54
N ILE A 280 14.60 -23.59 18.53
CA ILE A 280 14.48 -22.29 17.88
C ILE A 280 13.14 -22.19 17.14
N ILE A 281 12.79 -23.19 16.31
CA ILE A 281 11.51 -23.24 15.59
C ILE A 281 10.35 -23.07 16.57
N LYS A 282 10.30 -23.87 17.65
CA LYS A 282 9.24 -23.80 18.66
C LYS A 282 9.10 -22.41 19.30
N ARG A 283 10.22 -21.69 19.49
CA ARG A 283 10.23 -20.32 20.05
C ARG A 283 9.82 -19.24 19.04
N TYR A 284 10.08 -19.45 17.75
CA TYR A 284 9.75 -18.49 16.70
C TYR A 284 8.35 -18.66 16.13
N VAL A 285 7.74 -19.85 16.22
CA VAL A 285 6.36 -20.08 15.76
C VAL A 285 5.36 -19.07 16.38
N PRO A 286 5.37 -18.79 17.69
CA PRO A 286 4.53 -17.73 18.26
C PRO A 286 4.74 -16.34 17.65
N LEU A 287 5.99 -15.98 17.32
CA LEU A 287 6.30 -14.70 16.68
C LEU A 287 5.77 -14.65 15.24
N ILE A 288 5.92 -15.75 14.49
CA ILE A 288 5.35 -15.88 13.14
C ILE A 288 3.83 -15.73 13.19
N LEU A 289 3.18 -16.40 14.14
CA LEU A 289 1.73 -16.35 14.33
C LEU A 289 1.24 -15.01 14.91
N SER A 290 2.15 -14.15 15.36
CA SER A 290 1.85 -12.76 15.75
C SER A 290 2.01 -11.76 14.59
N ASN A 291 2.33 -12.25 13.38
CA ASN A 291 2.72 -11.44 12.23
C ASN A 291 3.97 -10.58 12.51
N GLY A 292 4.95 -11.14 13.22
CA GLY A 292 6.11 -10.43 13.72
C GLY A 292 5.82 -9.67 15.01
N PHE A 293 6.62 -8.65 15.31
CA PHE A 293 6.41 -7.81 16.50
C PHE A 293 5.08 -7.04 16.42
N PRO A 294 4.23 -7.07 17.48
CA PRO A 294 2.99 -6.33 17.50
C PRO A 294 3.20 -4.82 17.33
N VAL A 295 2.34 -4.17 16.56
CA VAL A 295 2.43 -2.74 16.24
C VAL A 295 1.24 -1.98 16.81
N ASN A 296 1.52 -0.85 17.47
CA ASN A 296 0.54 0.14 17.93
C ASN A 296 -0.65 -0.39 18.76
N LEU A 297 -0.40 -1.30 19.71
CA LEU A 297 -1.47 -1.91 20.54
C LEU A 297 -2.30 -0.90 21.33
N THR A 298 -1.73 0.24 21.70
CA THR A 298 -2.40 1.32 22.45
C THR A 298 -3.01 2.39 21.56
N ASN A 299 -2.99 2.19 20.24
CA ASN A 299 -3.53 3.08 19.23
C ASN A 299 -3.10 4.55 19.38
N VAL A 300 -1.81 4.80 19.56
CA VAL A 300 -1.24 6.15 19.56
C VAL A 300 -1.27 6.74 18.15
N ASN A 301 -1.23 8.07 18.07
CA ASN A 301 -1.20 8.79 16.80
C ASN A 301 0.00 8.37 15.92
N SER A 302 -0.21 8.40 14.59
CA SER A 302 0.78 7.97 13.59
C SER A 302 2.15 8.66 13.71
N GLY A 303 2.21 9.95 14.02
CA GLY A 303 3.46 10.68 14.20
C GLY A 303 4.28 10.15 15.39
N VAL A 304 3.60 9.88 16.52
CA VAL A 304 4.22 9.27 17.71
C VAL A 304 4.66 7.84 17.39
N MET A 305 3.83 7.07 16.70
CA MET A 305 4.16 5.70 16.32
C MET A 305 5.38 5.62 15.38
N ILE A 306 5.52 6.57 14.44
CA ILE A 306 6.70 6.65 13.54
C ILE A 306 7.97 6.92 14.34
N ALA A 307 7.92 7.87 15.29
CA ALA A 307 9.05 8.15 16.17
C ALA A 307 9.43 6.94 17.03
N ASN A 308 8.44 6.33 17.71
CA ASN A 308 8.63 5.13 18.53
C ASN A 308 9.20 3.96 17.71
N ALA A 309 8.77 3.79 16.46
CA ALA A 309 9.29 2.73 15.59
C ALA A 309 10.76 2.97 15.18
N GLY A 310 11.17 4.24 15.05
CA GLY A 310 12.57 4.62 14.84
C GLY A 310 13.42 4.27 16.05
N ASP A 311 13.01 4.73 17.24
CA ASP A 311 13.71 4.45 18.50
C ASP A 311 13.77 2.94 18.78
N SER A 312 12.68 2.20 18.49
CA SER A 312 12.65 0.74 18.65
C SER A 312 13.68 0.03 17.77
N ALA A 313 13.86 0.47 16.52
CA ALA A 313 14.86 -0.11 15.62
C ALA A 313 16.28 0.15 16.13
N GLN A 314 16.55 1.36 16.63
CA GLN A 314 17.83 1.71 17.27
C GLN A 314 18.11 0.83 18.49
N PHE A 315 17.13 0.67 19.39
CA PHE A 315 17.31 -0.17 20.57
C PHE A 315 17.46 -1.66 20.24
N LEU A 316 16.71 -2.16 19.24
CA LEU A 316 16.90 -3.52 18.73
C LEU A 316 18.33 -3.71 18.22
N PHE A 317 18.85 -2.80 17.41
CA PHE A 317 20.23 -2.87 16.93
C PHE A 317 21.24 -2.91 18.07
N ILE A 318 21.16 -1.98 19.02
CA ILE A 318 22.08 -1.91 20.16
C ILE A 318 22.04 -3.20 20.98
N ALA A 319 20.84 -3.70 21.29
CA ALA A 319 20.68 -4.97 22.01
C ALA A 319 21.31 -6.15 21.25
N ARG A 320 21.16 -6.19 19.92
CA ARG A 320 21.78 -7.22 19.06
C ARG A 320 23.30 -7.10 19.04
N ALA A 321 23.84 -5.89 18.93
CA ALA A 321 25.29 -5.65 18.97
C ALA A 321 25.90 -6.09 20.32
N ILE A 322 25.24 -5.75 21.44
CA ILE A 322 25.68 -6.19 22.78
C ILE A 322 25.62 -7.71 22.91
N LEU A 323 24.54 -8.36 22.46
CA LEU A 323 24.44 -9.82 22.46
C LEU A 323 25.49 -10.50 21.58
N ALA A 324 25.91 -9.85 20.50
CA ALA A 324 27.01 -10.30 19.64
C ALA A 324 28.41 -10.04 20.25
N GLY A 325 28.48 -9.42 21.43
CA GLY A 325 29.72 -9.21 22.19
C GLY A 325 30.40 -7.86 21.95
N PHE A 326 29.72 -6.90 21.32
CA PHE A 326 30.26 -5.57 21.08
C PHE A 326 29.84 -4.58 22.17
N ASP A 327 30.77 -3.70 22.57
CA ASP A 327 30.41 -2.52 23.36
C ASP A 327 29.70 -1.51 22.46
N SER A 328 28.43 -1.21 22.76
CA SER A 328 27.63 -0.28 21.96
C SER A 328 26.81 0.67 22.82
N SER A 329 26.59 1.89 22.31
CA SER A 329 25.80 2.93 22.97
C SER A 329 25.00 3.75 21.96
N ASN A 330 23.83 4.22 22.38
CA ASN A 330 23.07 5.25 21.67
C ASN A 330 23.80 6.60 21.71
N VAL A 331 23.47 7.45 20.73
CA VAL A 331 23.90 8.86 20.68
C VAL A 331 22.70 9.74 20.96
N ASP A 332 22.71 10.44 22.09
CA ASP A 332 21.59 11.30 22.52
C ASP A 332 21.55 12.68 21.86
N VAL A 333 22.48 12.95 20.96
CA VAL A 333 22.53 14.20 20.21
C VAL A 333 21.60 14.11 19.00
N ARG A 334 20.42 14.72 19.08
CA ARG A 334 19.39 14.72 18.00
C ARG A 334 19.87 15.31 16.67
N SER A 335 20.95 16.08 16.66
CA SER A 335 21.59 16.61 15.44
C SER A 335 22.67 15.70 14.86
N SER A 336 22.98 14.58 15.52
CA SER A 336 23.93 13.58 15.02
C SER A 336 23.44 13.00 13.69
N ARG A 337 24.40 12.59 12.87
CA ARG A 337 24.18 11.93 11.57
C ARG A 337 24.21 10.40 11.65
N TYR A 338 24.41 9.87 12.85
CA TYR A 338 24.42 8.46 13.20
C TYR A 338 23.70 8.28 14.55
N ASP A 339 23.07 7.13 14.75
CA ASP A 339 22.19 6.89 15.90
C ASP A 339 22.91 6.19 17.05
N CYS A 340 23.99 5.47 16.76
CA CYS A 340 24.75 4.73 17.75
C CYS A 340 26.22 4.58 17.38
N ILE A 341 27.01 4.20 18.37
CA ILE A 341 28.41 3.84 18.21
C ILE A 341 28.62 2.38 18.62
N VAL A 342 29.58 1.73 17.98
CA VAL A 342 30.05 0.38 18.32
C VAL A 342 31.56 0.43 18.45
N ASN A 343 32.09 0.02 19.60
CA ASN A 343 33.51 -0.14 19.82
C ASN A 343 33.92 -1.57 19.49
N TYR A 344 34.94 -1.70 18.64
CA TYR A 344 35.54 -2.97 18.30
C TYR A 344 37.06 -2.82 18.23
N LYS A 345 37.79 -3.58 19.04
CA LYS A 345 39.27 -3.53 19.14
C LYS A 345 39.82 -2.10 19.29
N ASN A 346 39.17 -1.26 20.12
CA ASN A 346 39.50 0.15 20.36
C ASN A 346 39.27 1.10 19.17
N LYS A 347 38.62 0.65 18.09
CA LYS A 347 38.11 1.50 17.01
C LYS A 347 36.62 1.74 17.23
N ILE A 348 36.22 3.01 17.20
CA ILE A 348 34.81 3.41 17.30
C ILE A 348 34.24 3.49 15.89
N PHE A 349 33.20 2.72 15.62
CA PHE A 349 32.41 2.77 14.41
C PHE A 349 31.12 3.55 14.65
N ARG A 350 30.83 4.51 13.77
CA ARG A 350 29.58 5.28 13.73
C ARG A 350 28.55 4.49 12.94
N VAL A 351 27.38 4.26 13.51
CA VAL A 351 26.34 3.45 12.89
C VAL A 351 25.03 4.24 12.77
N GLN A 352 24.53 4.39 11.54
CA GLN A 352 23.19 4.90 11.28
C GLN A 352 22.23 3.72 11.21
N VAL A 353 21.21 3.71 12.06
CA VAL A 353 20.19 2.65 12.14
C VAL A 353 18.93 3.11 11.42
N LYS A 354 18.36 2.25 10.58
CA LYS A 354 17.06 2.49 9.94
C LYS A 354 16.19 1.25 10.05
N GLY A 355 14.99 1.43 10.61
CA GLY A 355 13.98 0.38 10.66
C GLY A 355 13.31 0.18 9.30
N ILE A 356 13.36 -1.03 8.76
CA ILE A 356 12.64 -1.44 7.55
C ILE A 356 11.37 -2.21 7.92
N SER A 357 10.36 -2.17 7.06
CA SER A 357 9.09 -2.92 7.23
C SER A 357 8.63 -3.58 5.93
N ASP A 358 9.24 -3.18 4.81
CA ASP A 358 9.13 -3.80 3.51
C ASP A 358 10.44 -4.56 3.22
N ASN A 359 10.48 -5.23 2.07
CA ASN A 359 11.66 -5.96 1.62
C ASN A 359 12.76 -5.05 1.06
N TYR A 360 12.75 -3.75 1.39
CA TYR A 360 13.66 -2.77 0.79
C TYR A 360 14.41 -1.95 1.83
N VAL A 361 15.71 -1.81 1.62
CA VAL A 361 16.54 -0.83 2.32
C VAL A 361 16.62 0.43 1.46
N ARG A 362 16.36 1.60 2.05
CA ARG A 362 16.36 2.90 1.34
C ARG A 362 17.50 3.76 1.85
N TYR A 363 18.35 4.23 0.94
CA TYR A 363 19.59 4.94 1.28
C TYR A 363 19.43 6.46 1.38
N LYS A 364 18.24 6.97 1.07
CA LYS A 364 17.88 8.38 1.17
C LYS A 364 17.06 8.65 2.42
N ASP A 365 17.45 9.65 3.18
CA ASP A 365 16.64 10.16 4.28
C ASP A 365 15.32 10.73 3.76
N ARG A 366 14.28 10.68 4.60
CA ARG A 366 13.02 11.37 4.28
C ARG A 366 13.21 12.88 4.44
N SER A 367 12.60 13.65 3.56
CA SER A 367 12.43 15.08 3.79
C SER A 367 11.65 15.30 5.08
N ARG A 368 12.10 16.24 5.92
CA ARG A 368 11.40 16.59 7.15
C ARG A 368 10.12 17.34 6.80
N GLY A 369 9.01 16.95 7.43
CA GLY A 369 7.70 17.58 7.20
C GLY A 369 6.87 17.67 8.47
N GLY A 370 5.95 18.63 8.48
CA GLY A 370 5.12 19.00 9.64
C GLY A 370 4.63 20.44 9.54
N ARG A 371 3.59 20.82 10.31
CA ARG A 371 3.14 22.22 10.37
C ARG A 371 4.30 23.11 10.84
N GLY A 372 4.64 24.12 10.04
CA GLY A 372 5.70 25.08 10.35
C GLY A 372 7.11 24.69 9.89
N ILE A 373 7.28 23.58 9.15
CA ILE A 373 8.56 23.23 8.54
C ILE A 373 8.65 23.86 7.15
N ASP A 374 9.64 24.71 6.94
CA ASP A 374 9.96 25.24 5.61
C ASP A 374 10.61 24.14 4.75
N HIS A 375 9.83 23.62 3.80
CA HIS A 375 10.26 22.57 2.87
C HIS A 375 11.25 23.06 1.80
N THR A 376 11.46 24.37 1.68
CA THR A 376 12.44 24.95 0.75
C THR A 376 13.85 25.02 1.33
N ASN A 377 14.00 24.81 2.64
CA ASN A 377 15.30 24.76 3.30
C ASN A 377 16.02 23.44 2.98
N GLU A 378 17.25 23.53 2.45
CA GLU A 378 18.09 22.38 2.10
C GLU A 378 18.26 21.38 3.26
N ARG A 379 18.25 21.85 4.52
CA ARG A 379 18.35 20.98 5.71
C ARG A 379 17.13 20.08 5.92
N ASN A 380 15.99 20.41 5.29
CA ASN A 380 14.75 19.65 5.37
C ASN A 380 14.55 18.75 4.14
N VAL A 381 15.42 18.82 3.14
CA VAL A 381 15.40 17.94 1.97
C VAL A 381 16.17 16.66 2.28
N GLY A 382 15.54 15.51 2.05
CA GLY A 382 16.18 14.21 2.23
C GLY A 382 17.42 14.07 1.33
N ARG A 383 18.55 13.68 1.91
CA ARG A 383 19.81 13.39 1.17
C ARG A 383 20.21 11.94 1.29
N ARG A 384 21.07 11.49 0.38
CA ARG A 384 21.71 10.17 0.45
C ARG A 384 22.70 10.17 1.62
N ILE A 385 22.74 9.06 2.36
CA ILE A 385 23.67 8.86 3.47
C ILE A 385 25.05 8.50 2.88
N THR A 386 26.10 9.11 3.42
CA THR A 386 27.49 8.94 2.94
C THR A 386 28.45 8.62 4.10
N SER A 387 29.72 8.37 3.76
CA SER A 387 30.81 8.14 4.72
C SER A 387 31.05 9.32 5.68
N GLU A 388 30.61 10.52 5.32
CA GLU A 388 30.59 11.67 6.24
C GLU A 388 29.63 11.45 7.41
N ASP A 389 28.51 10.75 7.18
CA ASP A 389 27.44 10.54 8.15
C ASP A 389 27.75 9.37 9.10
N CYS A 390 28.17 8.22 8.56
CA CYS A 390 28.43 7.00 9.33
C CYS A 390 29.42 6.06 8.63
N ASP A 391 29.93 5.07 9.35
CA ASP A 391 30.81 4.02 8.79
C ASP A 391 30.00 2.79 8.35
N ILE A 392 28.90 2.51 9.05
CA ILE A 392 27.98 1.40 8.76
C ILE A 392 26.53 1.91 8.76
N TYR A 393 25.78 1.49 7.75
CA TYR A 393 24.32 1.58 7.73
C TYR A 393 23.73 0.26 8.23
N ALA A 394 23.00 0.30 9.34
CA ALA A 394 22.31 -0.85 9.90
C ALA A 394 20.82 -0.81 9.55
N ALA A 395 20.37 -1.72 8.68
CA ALA A 395 18.94 -1.91 8.42
C ALA A 395 18.37 -2.93 9.40
N VAL A 396 17.35 -2.56 10.16
CA VAL A 396 16.71 -3.44 11.14
C VAL A 396 15.31 -3.80 10.66
N ASP A 397 15.07 -5.08 10.40
CA ASP A 397 13.74 -5.58 10.11
C ASP A 397 12.85 -5.49 11.35
N LYS A 398 11.87 -4.59 11.33
CA LYS A 398 10.96 -4.37 12.46
C LYS A 398 9.93 -5.49 12.65
N LEU A 399 9.83 -6.44 11.72
CA LEU A 399 8.98 -7.62 11.90
C LEU A 399 9.67 -8.68 12.75
N THR A 400 10.97 -8.89 12.55
CA THR A 400 11.72 -10.02 13.11
C THR A 400 12.87 -9.63 14.05
N GLY A 401 13.33 -8.38 13.98
CA GLY A 401 14.53 -7.90 14.66
C GLY A 401 15.84 -8.24 13.93
N THR A 402 15.76 -8.85 12.74
CA THR A 402 16.92 -9.20 11.92
C THR A 402 17.69 -7.94 11.52
N VAL A 403 19.01 -7.97 11.65
CA VAL A 403 19.90 -6.86 11.33
C VAL A 403 20.65 -7.14 10.02
N PHE A 404 20.74 -6.13 9.16
CA PHE A 404 21.63 -6.09 8.01
C PHE A 404 22.68 -5.00 8.24
N LEU A 405 23.94 -5.40 8.32
CA LEU A 405 25.08 -4.51 8.55
C LEU A 405 25.68 -4.18 7.19
N ILE A 406 25.50 -2.95 6.69
CA ILE A 406 25.91 -2.58 5.34
C ILE A 406 27.03 -1.54 5.44
N PRO A 407 28.26 -1.85 5.00
CA PRO A 407 29.34 -0.86 4.94
C PRO A 407 28.94 0.36 4.11
N ILE A 408 29.29 1.57 4.56
CA ILE A 408 28.93 2.78 3.84
C ILE A 408 29.53 2.83 2.42
N GLU A 409 30.69 2.21 2.24
CA GLU A 409 31.35 2.04 0.94
C GLU A 409 30.45 1.31 -0.09
N HIS A 410 29.63 0.34 0.35
CA HIS A 410 28.66 -0.32 -0.53
C HIS A 410 27.61 0.68 -1.04
N LEU A 411 27.12 1.57 -0.17
CA LEU A 411 26.13 2.59 -0.51
C LEU A 411 26.71 3.65 -1.45
N GLU A 412 27.99 3.98 -1.31
CA GLU A 412 28.68 4.97 -2.17
C GLU A 412 29.00 4.40 -3.56
N ASN A 413 29.27 3.09 -3.65
CA ASN A 413 29.58 2.41 -4.91
C ASN A 413 28.35 1.98 -5.73
N THR A 414 27.14 2.17 -5.20
CA THR A 414 25.89 1.84 -5.91
C THR A 414 25.14 3.10 -6.34
N GLU A 415 24.66 3.12 -7.58
CA GLU A 415 23.78 4.20 -8.09
C GLU A 415 22.32 4.03 -7.62
N LYS A 416 21.97 2.88 -7.02
CA LYS A 416 20.60 2.60 -6.57
C LYS A 416 20.25 3.44 -5.35
N ASP A 417 19.03 3.98 -5.29
CA ASP A 417 18.48 4.66 -4.08
C ASP A 417 17.87 3.69 -3.06
N SER A 418 17.62 2.45 -3.49
CA SER A 418 17.11 1.38 -2.64
C SER A 418 17.46 0.00 -3.19
N GLU A 419 17.61 -0.98 -2.30
CA GLU A 419 17.91 -2.37 -2.67
C GLU A 419 16.99 -3.33 -1.93
N ASN A 420 16.69 -4.47 -2.58
CA ASN A 420 15.90 -5.51 -1.94
C ASN A 420 16.76 -6.28 -0.93
N ILE A 421 16.21 -6.65 0.22
CA ILE A 421 16.92 -7.43 1.25
C ILE A 421 17.43 -8.79 0.76
N SER A 422 16.87 -9.33 -0.33
CA SER A 422 17.39 -10.55 -0.98
C SER A 422 18.73 -10.33 -1.68
N GLU A 423 18.98 -9.11 -2.17
CA GLU A 423 20.24 -8.70 -2.81
C GLU A 423 21.34 -8.41 -1.77
N LEU A 424 20.95 -8.17 -0.51
CA LEU A 424 21.82 -7.82 0.61
C LEU A 424 22.11 -9.01 1.53
N LYS A 425 21.97 -10.25 1.04
CA LYS A 425 22.10 -11.47 1.86
C LYS A 425 23.46 -11.59 2.56
N GLN A 426 24.55 -11.10 1.95
CA GLN A 426 25.89 -11.11 2.55
C GLN A 426 26.02 -10.22 3.79
N TYR A 427 25.10 -9.27 3.98
CA TYR A 427 25.08 -8.33 5.09
C TYR A 427 24.14 -8.75 6.22
N ARG A 428 23.31 -9.78 6.00
CA ARG A 428 22.32 -10.26 6.97
C ARG A 428 23.01 -10.95 8.14
N GLU A 429 22.85 -10.40 9.34
CA GLU A 429 23.43 -10.91 10.59
C GLU A 429 24.95 -11.16 10.51
N ASN A 430 25.63 -10.49 9.55
CA ASN A 430 27.06 -10.66 9.33
C ASN A 430 27.84 -9.67 10.18
N TRP A 431 28.10 -10.06 11.43
CA TRP A 431 28.85 -9.26 12.40
C TRP A 431 30.36 -9.22 12.10
N GLU A 432 30.88 -10.03 11.16
CA GLU A 432 32.29 -10.02 10.76
C GLU A 432 32.69 -8.72 10.03
N ILE A 433 31.71 -7.95 9.57
CA ILE A 433 31.92 -6.66 8.89
C ILE A 433 32.71 -5.67 9.75
N PHE A 434 32.58 -5.71 11.07
CA PHE A 434 33.39 -4.88 11.97
C PHE A 434 34.88 -5.23 11.87
N GLU A 435 35.23 -6.52 11.72
CA GLU A 435 36.60 -6.97 11.49
C GLU A 435 37.08 -6.58 10.09
N GLU A 436 36.26 -6.78 9.06
CA GLU A 436 36.59 -6.40 7.69
C GLU A 436 36.91 -4.90 7.57
N LEU A 437 36.12 -4.05 8.23
CA LEU A 437 36.34 -2.60 8.25
C LEU A 437 37.44 -2.16 9.24
N PHE A 438 37.83 -3.00 10.18
CA PHE A 438 38.97 -2.74 11.06
C PHE A 438 40.30 -2.99 10.33
N GLN A 439 40.36 -4.00 9.46
CA GLN A 439 41.55 -4.37 8.70
C GLN A 439 41.86 -3.44 7.52
N LYS A 440 40.87 -2.66 7.08
CA LYS A 440 41.04 -1.52 6.16
C LYS A 440 41.55 -0.29 6.93
#